data_AF-A0A0C4EJV0-F1
#
_entry.id   AF-A0A0C4EJV0-F1
#
_cell.length_a   1.000
_cell.length_b   1.000
_cell.length_c   1.000
_cell.angle_alpha   90.00
_cell.angle_beta   90.00
_cell.angle_gamma   90.00
#
_symmetry.space_group_name_H-M   'P 1'
#
loop_
_entity.id
_entity.type
_entity.pdbx_description
1 polymer ?
#
loop_
_entity_poly.entity_id
_entity_poly.type
_entity_poly.pdbx_seq_one_letter_code
_entity_poly.pdbx_strand_id
1 'polypeptide(L)'
;MAFLKKATEKLKEVQLTSMEKFGEAKAKFPHSHHSSTQHPIGGPGAFNDQQDFYPNTADSGSGGAANNRGRFIIRNPATAQLEVEGTGEVVRFASLCAPDLFDSEGWEKEDTMRTISQFGKWPVTRTYTLKVQSTRISKGHINGWDPEAEDFIYDEHMFVSIDHTIALAAQYNVRLIIPIINQDFGSEDTNWVGNFTDLIRHRRGCRKDGHGQDWWRDEECLDSMKKIVSFLLNRVNTFTGWTLEIARHIKSLAPKALVMDGSFARTDAIEYSHDHQALRSDLVDIISWHYYGYGEKRRVEEDVKAARAHGTVFICGEYGFFAHGKEFESFLKHCDRHGAAGTLAWSLRPHSIKGGFKTHGEGNEIWSYHAPGWKPARLSSGEHHEWDHRERDVIRAIRKAAFDLTHQKPPPIQPEYPPELFLCDNGKSFTWRGVAWADYYELWTSPLGEGDEKWKFFQGGITDNIKQGHLKYHSANILRRKHCHSLLITMRAISADKLPGPFSKPLQIGS
;
A
#
# COMPACT_ATOMS: atom_id res chain seq x y z
N MET A 1 1.77 10.96 -46.29
CA MET A 1 2.12 12.20 -45.56
C MET A 1 0.91 13.08 -45.22
N ALA A 2 -0.02 13.39 -46.14
CA ALA A 2 -1.14 14.33 -45.88
C ALA A 2 -1.96 14.05 -44.60
N PHE A 3 -2.18 12.77 -44.24
CA PHE A 3 -2.89 12.37 -43.02
C PHE A 3 -2.24 12.92 -41.72
N LEU A 4 -0.91 12.78 -41.56
CA LEU A 4 -0.21 13.33 -40.39
C LEU A 4 -0.37 14.85 -40.30
N LYS A 5 -0.24 15.56 -41.43
CA LYS A 5 -0.36 17.02 -41.44
C LYS A 5 -1.75 17.46 -40.96
N LYS A 6 -2.81 16.83 -41.48
CA LYS A 6 -4.20 17.10 -41.07
C LYS A 6 -4.46 16.75 -39.60
N ALA A 7 -3.82 15.72 -39.06
CA ALA A 7 -3.87 15.40 -37.63
C ALA A 7 -3.14 16.44 -36.76
N THR A 8 -1.96 16.92 -37.19
CA THR A 8 -1.20 17.97 -36.49
C THR A 8 -1.93 19.33 -36.51
N GLU A 9 -2.61 19.66 -37.61
CA GLU A 9 -3.44 20.86 -37.72
C GLU A 9 -4.65 20.77 -36.75
N LYS A 10 -5.34 19.63 -36.69
CA LYS A 10 -6.46 19.40 -35.76
C LYS A 10 -6.05 19.42 -34.27
N LEU A 11 -4.84 18.94 -33.95
CA LEU A 11 -4.30 19.00 -32.58
C LEU A 11 -4.08 20.45 -32.09
N LYS A 12 -3.61 21.35 -32.96
CA LYS A 12 -3.45 22.78 -32.63
C LYS A 12 -4.80 23.47 -32.43
N GLU A 13 -5.80 23.13 -33.24
CA GLU A 13 -7.17 23.64 -33.16
C GLU A 13 -7.85 23.26 -31.83
N VAL A 14 -7.62 22.03 -31.35
CA VAL A 14 -8.07 21.56 -30.03
C VAL A 14 -7.32 22.25 -28.88
N GLN A 15 -6.02 22.50 -29.01
CA GLN A 15 -5.26 23.24 -28.00
C GLN A 15 -5.73 24.69 -27.86
N LEU A 16 -5.97 25.40 -28.98
CA LEU A 16 -6.47 26.78 -28.98
C LEU A 16 -7.85 26.88 -28.31
N THR A 17 -8.81 26.06 -28.73
CA THR A 17 -10.17 26.05 -28.15
C THR A 17 -10.19 25.61 -26.67
N SER A 18 -9.19 24.86 -26.21
CA SER A 18 -9.01 24.55 -24.78
C SER A 18 -8.53 25.76 -23.98
N MET A 19 -7.60 26.55 -24.52
CA MET A 19 -7.11 27.79 -23.87
C MET A 19 -8.20 28.87 -23.80
N GLU A 20 -9.02 29.02 -24.83
CA GLU A 20 -10.13 29.98 -24.88
C GLU A 20 -11.20 29.66 -23.81
N LYS A 21 -11.61 28.38 -23.70
CA LYS A 21 -12.54 27.93 -22.65
C LYS A 21 -12.00 28.15 -21.23
N PHE A 22 -10.69 28.00 -21.03
CA PHE A 22 -10.05 28.28 -19.74
C PHE A 22 -10.03 29.79 -19.40
N GLY A 23 -9.98 30.65 -20.43
CA GLY A 23 -10.16 32.09 -20.31
C GLY A 23 -11.60 32.47 -19.92
N GLU A 24 -12.60 31.94 -20.63
CA GLU A 24 -14.02 32.23 -20.34
C GLU A 24 -14.45 31.82 -18.92
N ALA A 25 -13.98 30.66 -18.44
CA ALA A 25 -14.29 30.17 -17.09
C ALA A 25 -13.85 31.17 -16.01
N LYS A 26 -12.77 31.91 -16.26
CA LYS A 26 -12.21 32.92 -15.34
C LYS A 26 -12.96 34.26 -15.37
N ALA A 27 -13.80 34.50 -16.39
CA ALA A 27 -14.54 35.76 -16.56
C ALA A 27 -15.97 35.71 -15.99
N LYS A 28 -16.54 34.52 -15.72
CA LYS A 28 -17.96 34.35 -15.39
C LYS A 28 -18.34 34.59 -13.91
N PHE A 29 -17.39 34.94 -13.03
CA PHE A 29 -17.65 35.24 -11.60
C PHE A 29 -16.89 36.48 -11.09
N PRO A 30 -17.35 37.71 -11.41
CA PRO A 30 -16.96 38.92 -10.69
C PRO A 30 -17.61 38.97 -9.29
N HIS A 31 -17.01 39.73 -8.37
CA HIS A 31 -17.37 39.76 -6.95
C HIS A 31 -18.81 40.22 -6.64
N SER A 32 -19.41 39.60 -5.62
CA SER A 32 -20.43 40.22 -4.78
C SER A 32 -19.99 40.17 -3.31
N HIS A 33 -20.02 41.31 -2.62
CA HIS A 33 -19.74 41.40 -1.19
C HIS A 33 -21.04 41.33 -0.39
N HIS A 34 -21.04 40.67 0.78
CA HIS A 34 -21.58 41.29 2.00
C HIS A 34 -21.12 40.59 3.30
N SER A 35 -20.33 41.34 4.09
CA SER A 35 -20.19 41.33 5.56
C SER A 35 -20.13 40.02 6.39
N SER A 36 -18.93 39.74 6.91
CA SER A 36 -18.61 39.37 8.32
C SER A 36 -19.23 38.11 8.97
N THR A 37 -18.52 37.31 9.77
CA THR A 37 -17.30 37.59 10.59
C THR A 37 -16.13 36.61 10.33
N GLN A 38 -15.02 36.77 11.06
CA GLN A 38 -13.69 36.25 10.70
C GLN A 38 -13.26 35.00 11.48
N HIS A 39 -12.76 33.98 10.78
CA HIS A 39 -11.58 33.20 11.20
C HIS A 39 -10.79 32.79 9.95
N PRO A 40 -9.45 32.99 9.90
CA PRO A 40 -8.69 32.80 8.66
C PRO A 40 -8.28 31.33 8.44
N ILE A 41 -8.66 30.77 7.28
CA ILE A 41 -7.99 29.61 6.70
C ILE A 41 -6.93 30.17 5.73
N GLY A 42 -5.65 29.94 6.04
CA GLY A 42 -4.55 30.38 5.19
C GLY A 42 -4.39 29.49 3.95
N GLY A 43 -4.23 30.11 2.78
CA GLY A 43 -3.76 29.42 1.58
C GLY A 43 -2.27 29.04 1.66
N PRO A 44 -1.73 28.35 0.64
CA PRO A 44 -0.34 27.90 0.64
C PRO A 44 0.63 29.10 0.70
N GLY A 45 1.36 29.22 1.81
CA GLY A 45 2.52 30.08 1.91
C GLY A 45 3.64 29.59 1.00
N ALA A 46 4.52 30.51 0.59
CA ALA A 46 5.68 30.15 -0.22
C ALA A 46 6.59 29.14 0.51
N PHE A 47 7.26 28.28 -0.26
CA PHE A 47 8.34 27.43 0.24
C PHE A 47 9.47 28.31 0.76
N ASN A 48 9.56 28.45 2.09
CA ASN A 48 10.75 28.93 2.78
C ASN A 48 11.64 27.72 3.09
N ASP A 49 12.95 27.88 2.98
CA ASP A 49 13.94 26.84 3.25
C ASP A 49 13.90 26.38 4.73
N GLN A 50 13.14 25.33 5.01
CA GLN A 50 13.33 24.48 6.18
C GLN A 50 14.12 23.25 5.73
N GLN A 51 15.23 22.99 6.44
CA GLN A 51 16.15 21.91 6.09
C GLN A 51 15.42 20.57 5.96
N ASP A 52 15.60 19.90 4.82
CA ASP A 52 15.15 18.53 4.64
C ASP A 52 15.79 17.61 5.70
N PHE A 53 15.02 17.25 6.73
CA PHE A 53 15.39 16.18 7.66
C PHE A 53 15.16 14.82 6.99
N TYR A 54 16.01 14.52 6.00
CA TYR A 54 16.14 13.17 5.46
C TYR A 54 16.52 12.20 6.60
N PRO A 55 15.90 11.01 6.69
CA PRO A 55 16.30 9.97 7.62
C PRO A 55 17.67 9.42 7.21
N ASN A 56 18.74 10.07 7.69
CA ASN A 56 20.10 9.89 7.21
C ASN A 56 20.79 8.68 7.86
N THR A 57 20.21 7.49 7.67
CA THR A 57 20.89 6.22 7.89
C THR A 57 21.88 5.97 6.74
N ALA A 58 23.02 6.65 6.82
CA ALA A 58 24.16 6.46 5.92
C ALA A 58 24.85 5.09 6.17
N ASP A 59 24.13 4.00 5.87
CA ASP A 59 24.69 2.65 5.88
C ASP A 59 25.69 2.50 4.74
N SER A 60 26.93 2.14 5.08
CA SER A 60 28.08 2.13 4.17
C SER A 60 28.10 0.94 3.19
N GLY A 61 27.03 0.13 3.18
CA GLY A 61 26.83 -0.94 2.20
C GLY A 61 26.48 -0.41 0.80
N SER A 62 27.44 -0.45 -0.12
CA SER A 62 27.27 -0.01 -1.51
C SER A 62 26.06 -0.68 -2.20
N GLY A 63 25.07 0.13 -2.58
CA GLY A 63 23.85 -0.30 -3.27
C GLY A 63 22.58 -0.24 -2.41
N GLY A 64 21.49 -0.87 -2.87
CA GLY A 64 20.19 -0.92 -2.20
C GLY A 64 19.22 0.15 -2.68
N ALA A 65 17.97 0.07 -2.21
CA ALA A 65 16.87 0.90 -2.70
C ALA A 65 17.17 2.41 -2.71
N ALA A 66 17.77 2.94 -1.63
CA ALA A 66 18.04 4.36 -1.45
C ALA A 66 19.17 4.87 -2.37
N ASN A 67 20.26 4.11 -2.47
CA ASN A 67 21.41 4.39 -3.35
C ASN A 67 21.08 4.25 -4.85
N ASN A 68 19.93 3.67 -5.17
CA ASN A 68 19.44 3.44 -6.53
C ASN A 68 18.12 4.18 -6.83
N ARG A 69 17.83 5.29 -6.13
CA ARG A 69 16.72 6.19 -6.47
C ARG A 69 16.83 6.65 -7.94
N GLY A 70 15.70 6.64 -8.66
CA GLY A 70 15.63 7.00 -10.08
C GLY A 70 16.11 5.92 -11.07
N ARG A 71 16.66 4.79 -10.61
CA ARG A 71 16.97 3.64 -11.48
C ARG A 71 15.81 2.67 -11.55
N PHE A 72 15.62 2.05 -12.72
CA PHE A 72 14.66 0.96 -12.89
C PHE A 72 15.21 -0.35 -12.32
N ILE A 73 14.30 -1.22 -11.90
CA ILE A 73 14.58 -2.64 -11.69
C ILE A 73 14.25 -3.33 -13.03
N ILE A 74 15.12 -4.21 -13.49
CA ILE A 74 15.04 -4.92 -14.77
C ILE A 74 15.12 -6.44 -14.55
N ARG A 75 14.54 -7.23 -15.46
CA ARG A 75 14.84 -8.67 -15.57
C ARG A 75 16.19 -8.83 -16.27
N ASN A 76 17.12 -9.56 -15.66
CA ASN A 76 18.24 -10.15 -16.39
C ASN A 76 17.83 -11.55 -16.89
N PRO A 77 17.63 -11.75 -18.21
CA PRO A 77 17.16 -13.02 -18.75
C PRO A 77 18.21 -14.14 -18.72
N ALA A 78 19.49 -13.80 -18.54
CA ALA A 78 20.56 -14.79 -18.43
C ALA A 78 20.69 -15.40 -17.02
N THR A 79 20.28 -14.66 -15.99
CA THR A 79 20.27 -15.12 -14.58
C THR A 79 18.86 -15.48 -14.08
N ALA A 80 17.81 -15.04 -14.79
CA ALA A 80 16.41 -15.07 -14.35
C ALA A 80 16.21 -14.38 -12.99
N GLN A 81 16.91 -13.26 -12.79
CA GLN A 81 16.88 -12.44 -11.58
C GLN A 81 16.38 -11.02 -11.87
N LEU A 82 15.91 -10.34 -10.81
CA LEU A 82 15.73 -8.89 -10.83
C LEU A 82 17.06 -8.23 -10.48
N GLU A 83 17.46 -7.25 -11.29
CA GLU A 83 18.68 -6.47 -11.09
C GLU A 83 18.37 -4.97 -11.24
N VAL A 84 19.20 -4.11 -10.67
CA VAL A 84 19.09 -2.66 -10.90
C VAL A 84 19.77 -2.28 -12.20
N GLU A 85 19.09 -1.46 -13.00
CA GLU A 85 19.57 -0.99 -14.30
C GLU A 85 20.97 -0.37 -14.22
N GLY A 86 21.93 -0.98 -14.93
CA GLY A 86 23.30 -0.48 -15.03
C GLY A 86 24.11 -0.56 -13.73
N THR A 87 23.84 -1.53 -12.85
CA THR A 87 24.72 -1.86 -11.71
C THR A 87 25.04 -3.35 -11.56
N GLY A 88 24.14 -4.25 -11.99
CA GLY A 88 24.23 -5.69 -11.67
C GLY A 88 23.90 -6.03 -10.22
N GLU A 89 23.37 -5.08 -9.44
CA GLU A 89 22.91 -5.35 -8.08
C GLU A 89 21.58 -6.11 -8.13
N VAL A 90 21.59 -7.35 -7.64
CA VAL A 90 20.40 -8.21 -7.55
C VAL A 90 19.42 -7.67 -6.51
N VAL A 91 18.14 -7.56 -6.92
CA VAL A 91 17.03 -7.16 -6.07
C VAL A 91 16.34 -8.40 -5.51
N ARG A 92 16.35 -8.55 -4.18
CA ARG A 92 15.57 -9.57 -3.46
C ARG A 92 14.88 -8.96 -2.25
N PHE A 93 13.66 -9.42 -1.94
CA PHE A 93 12.84 -8.84 -0.86
C PHE A 93 11.91 -9.85 -0.16
N ALA A 94 11.59 -9.57 1.10
CA ALA A 94 10.50 -10.22 1.83
C ALA A 94 9.70 -9.14 2.57
N SER A 95 8.38 -9.09 2.34
CA SER A 95 7.51 -7.99 2.80
C SER A 95 6.05 -8.45 2.89
N LEU A 96 5.10 -7.52 2.89
CA LEU A 96 3.65 -7.75 2.98
C LEU A 96 2.88 -7.07 1.84
N CYS A 97 1.73 -7.65 1.47
CA CYS A 97 0.68 -6.97 0.70
C CYS A 97 -0.01 -5.91 1.58
N ALA A 98 -0.30 -4.75 0.99
CA ALA A 98 -1.04 -3.66 1.62
C ALA A 98 -2.31 -3.37 0.79
N PRO A 99 -3.37 -4.20 0.92
CA PRO A 99 -4.52 -4.15 0.02
C PRO A 99 -5.29 -2.82 0.11
N ASP A 100 -5.60 -2.37 1.32
CA ASP A 100 -6.34 -1.12 1.61
C ASP A 100 -5.56 0.16 1.25
N LEU A 101 -4.36 0.07 0.66
CA LEU A 101 -3.47 1.22 0.48
C LEU A 101 -4.08 2.31 -0.42
N PHE A 102 -4.76 1.94 -1.51
CA PHE A 102 -5.48 2.90 -2.36
C PHE A 102 -6.73 3.48 -1.69
N ASP A 103 -7.42 2.73 -0.84
CA ASP A 103 -8.62 3.19 -0.12
C ASP A 103 -8.33 4.02 1.14
N SER A 104 -7.07 4.02 1.61
CA SER A 104 -6.68 4.67 2.88
C SER A 104 -6.47 6.19 2.75
N GLU A 105 -6.64 6.93 3.85
CA GLU A 105 -6.39 8.37 3.87
C GLU A 105 -4.89 8.68 3.73
N GLY A 106 -4.53 9.93 3.39
CA GLY A 106 -3.14 10.33 3.11
C GLY A 106 -2.15 10.01 4.24
N TRP A 107 -2.56 10.22 5.49
CA TRP A 107 -1.75 9.88 6.66
C TRP A 107 -1.55 8.37 6.84
N GLU A 108 -2.57 7.57 6.52
CA GLU A 108 -2.56 6.10 6.66
C GLU A 108 -1.76 5.43 5.53
N LYS A 109 -1.80 6.02 4.32
CA LYS A 109 -0.86 5.70 3.23
C LYS A 109 0.58 5.96 3.68
N GLU A 110 0.83 7.11 4.29
CA GLU A 110 2.17 7.48 4.75
C GLU A 110 2.69 6.56 5.87
N ASP A 111 1.85 6.21 6.85
CA ASP A 111 2.15 5.22 7.88
C ASP A 111 2.42 3.82 7.29
N THR A 112 1.69 3.43 6.24
CA THR A 112 2.00 2.20 5.49
C THR A 112 3.40 2.25 4.87
N MET A 113 3.78 3.36 4.25
CA MET A 113 5.13 3.49 3.64
C MET A 113 6.25 3.51 4.69
N ARG A 114 6.07 4.24 5.80
CA ARG A 114 6.98 4.21 6.97
C ARG A 114 7.11 2.82 7.57
N THR A 115 6.04 2.02 7.49
CA THR A 115 6.05 0.62 7.95
C THR A 115 6.80 -0.29 6.97
N ILE A 116 6.51 -0.18 5.67
CA ILE A 116 7.12 -1.01 4.62
C ILE A 116 8.63 -0.71 4.45
N SER A 117 9.08 0.53 4.63
CA SER A 117 10.48 0.92 4.47
C SER A 117 11.47 0.19 5.39
N GLN A 118 10.99 -0.44 6.47
CA GLN A 118 11.79 -1.21 7.43
C GLN A 118 12.01 -2.69 7.06
N PHE A 119 11.49 -3.15 5.92
CA PHE A 119 11.63 -4.52 5.43
C PHE A 119 12.78 -4.67 4.41
N GLY A 120 14.01 -4.73 4.93
CA GLY A 120 15.20 -5.10 4.16
C GLY A 120 15.79 -4.00 3.29
N LYS A 121 16.83 -4.35 2.51
CA LYS A 121 17.54 -3.43 1.59
C LYS A 121 16.67 -2.97 0.40
N TRP A 122 15.56 -3.68 0.15
CA TRP A 122 14.62 -3.48 -0.95
C TRP A 122 13.17 -3.49 -0.46
N PRO A 123 12.66 -2.36 0.07
CA PRO A 123 11.25 -2.25 0.44
C PRO A 123 10.32 -2.35 -0.77
N VAL A 124 9.41 -3.33 -0.73
CA VAL A 124 8.38 -3.56 -1.76
C VAL A 124 7.03 -3.82 -1.07
N THR A 125 5.93 -3.38 -1.65
CA THR A 125 4.59 -3.85 -1.27
C THR A 125 3.71 -4.05 -2.52
N ARG A 126 2.62 -4.81 -2.36
CA ARG A 126 1.62 -5.08 -3.39
C ARG A 126 0.26 -4.59 -2.93
N THR A 127 -0.39 -3.77 -3.76
CA THR A 127 -1.72 -3.22 -3.49
C THR A 127 -2.82 -4.25 -3.78
N TYR A 128 -4.07 -3.91 -3.50
CA TYR A 128 -5.19 -4.56 -4.19
C TYR A 128 -5.25 -4.05 -5.66
N THR A 129 -6.09 -4.68 -6.46
CA THR A 129 -6.44 -4.31 -7.84
C THR A 129 -7.14 -2.95 -7.93
N LEU A 130 -7.38 -2.45 -9.15
CA LEU A 130 -8.38 -1.39 -9.33
C LEU A 130 -9.73 -1.90 -8.83
N LYS A 131 -10.41 -1.05 -8.07
CA LYS A 131 -11.79 -1.27 -7.63
C LYS A 131 -12.76 -1.00 -8.77
N VAL A 132 -13.70 -1.90 -9.03
CA VAL A 132 -14.77 -1.75 -10.04
C VAL A 132 -16.12 -1.63 -9.32
N GLN A 133 -16.98 -0.71 -9.77
CA GLN A 133 -18.34 -0.58 -9.23
C GLN A 133 -19.16 -1.84 -9.54
N SER A 134 -19.89 -2.35 -8.55
CA SER A 134 -20.66 -3.61 -8.61
C SER A 134 -21.90 -3.53 -7.72
N THR A 135 -22.67 -4.62 -7.60
CA THR A 135 -23.87 -4.69 -6.74
C THR A 135 -23.62 -4.27 -5.29
N ARG A 136 -22.41 -4.51 -4.76
CA ARG A 136 -22.03 -4.18 -3.37
C ARG A 136 -21.09 -2.98 -3.24
N ILE A 137 -20.64 -2.44 -4.37
CA ILE A 137 -19.60 -1.42 -4.42
C ILE A 137 -20.22 -0.22 -5.12
N SER A 138 -20.63 0.77 -4.33
CA SER A 138 -21.29 1.99 -4.82
C SER A 138 -20.38 2.90 -5.64
N LYS A 139 -19.06 2.74 -5.52
CA LYS A 139 -18.05 3.52 -6.23
C LYS A 139 -16.73 2.74 -6.36
N GLY A 140 -16.14 2.75 -7.55
CA GLY A 140 -14.82 2.24 -7.85
C GLY A 140 -13.93 3.25 -8.58
N HIS A 141 -12.77 2.79 -9.03
CA HIS A 141 -11.95 3.49 -10.02
C HIS A 141 -12.64 3.46 -11.40
N ILE A 142 -13.36 2.37 -11.69
CA ILE A 142 -14.19 2.17 -12.89
C ILE A 142 -15.65 2.03 -12.44
N ASN A 143 -16.55 2.81 -13.05
CA ASN A 143 -17.93 3.00 -12.57
C ASN A 143 -19.03 2.76 -13.62
N GLY A 144 -18.65 2.53 -14.87
CA GLY A 144 -19.58 2.40 -15.98
C GLY A 144 -18.87 2.32 -17.32
N TRP A 145 -19.64 2.35 -18.39
CA TRP A 145 -19.17 2.43 -19.77
C TRP A 145 -19.83 3.62 -20.46
N ASP A 146 -19.06 4.39 -21.21
CA ASP A 146 -19.51 5.48 -22.05
C ASP A 146 -19.56 5.01 -23.52
N PRO A 147 -20.74 4.85 -24.13
CA PRO A 147 -20.88 4.41 -25.51
C PRO A 147 -20.59 5.51 -26.55
N GLU A 148 -20.48 6.79 -26.16
CA GLU A 148 -20.09 7.89 -27.04
C GLU A 148 -18.56 8.07 -27.07
N ALA A 149 -17.90 7.93 -25.91
CA ALA A 149 -16.44 7.92 -25.81
C ALA A 149 -15.80 6.58 -26.21
N GLU A 150 -16.59 5.50 -26.21
CA GLU A 150 -16.13 4.11 -26.31
C GLU A 150 -15.05 3.79 -25.25
N ASP A 151 -15.26 4.16 -23.99
CA ASP A 151 -14.33 3.88 -22.88
C ASP A 151 -15.08 3.73 -21.55
N PHE A 152 -14.39 3.28 -20.50
CA PHE A 152 -14.95 3.19 -19.16
C PHE A 152 -15.11 4.57 -18.50
N ILE A 153 -16.09 4.67 -17.60
CA ILE A 153 -16.30 5.85 -16.76
C ILE A 153 -15.36 5.76 -15.55
N TYR A 154 -14.20 6.40 -15.67
CA TYR A 154 -13.17 6.47 -14.63
C TYR A 154 -13.49 7.52 -13.56
N ASP A 155 -13.17 7.25 -12.28
CA ASP A 155 -13.28 8.26 -11.22
C ASP A 155 -11.93 8.87 -10.85
N GLU A 156 -11.78 10.16 -11.16
CA GLU A 156 -10.53 10.90 -10.97
C GLU A 156 -10.09 10.98 -9.49
N HIS A 157 -11.01 11.07 -8.52
CA HIS A 157 -10.64 11.08 -7.11
C HIS A 157 -10.01 9.75 -6.66
N MET A 158 -10.48 8.62 -7.17
CA MET A 158 -9.87 7.32 -6.91
C MET A 158 -8.48 7.22 -7.54
N PHE A 159 -8.27 7.73 -8.76
CA PHE A 159 -6.95 7.71 -9.39
C PHE A 159 -5.95 8.70 -8.77
N VAL A 160 -6.37 9.89 -8.32
CA VAL A 160 -5.53 10.80 -7.49
C VAL A 160 -5.07 10.11 -6.19
N SER A 161 -5.85 9.16 -5.66
CA SER A 161 -5.43 8.32 -4.54
C SER A 161 -4.28 7.35 -4.89
N ILE A 162 -4.24 6.85 -6.13
CA ILE A 162 -3.12 6.05 -6.67
C ILE A 162 -1.90 6.96 -6.89
N ASP A 163 -2.05 8.12 -7.54
CA ASP A 163 -0.95 9.06 -7.79
C ASP A 163 -0.27 9.47 -6.47
N HIS A 164 -1.05 9.77 -5.43
CA HIS A 164 -0.54 10.07 -4.08
C HIS A 164 0.19 8.86 -3.44
N THR A 165 -0.29 7.64 -3.69
CA THR A 165 0.38 6.41 -3.24
C THR A 165 1.75 6.26 -3.92
N ILE A 166 1.85 6.57 -5.21
CA ILE A 166 3.11 6.50 -5.98
C ILE A 166 4.10 7.58 -5.52
N ALA A 167 3.63 8.80 -5.26
CA ALA A 167 4.44 9.89 -4.71
C ALA A 167 5.02 9.53 -3.32
N LEU A 168 4.19 9.01 -2.41
CA LEU A 168 4.64 8.55 -1.10
C LEU A 168 5.60 7.35 -1.20
N ALA A 169 5.36 6.42 -2.13
CA ALA A 169 6.28 5.31 -2.37
C ALA A 169 7.66 5.79 -2.84
N ALA A 170 7.73 6.80 -3.73
CA ALA A 170 8.99 7.40 -4.15
C ALA A 170 9.72 8.12 -2.98
N GLN A 171 9.00 8.92 -2.18
CA GLN A 171 9.51 9.62 -1.00
C GLN A 171 10.13 8.62 0.00
N TYR A 172 9.35 7.64 0.44
CA TYR A 172 9.76 6.61 1.40
C TYR A 172 10.53 5.44 0.78
N ASN A 173 10.90 5.56 -0.50
CA ASN A 173 11.79 4.64 -1.20
C ASN A 173 11.26 3.18 -1.28
N VAL A 174 9.93 3.02 -1.27
CA VAL A 174 9.20 1.77 -1.46
C VAL A 174 8.91 1.54 -2.94
N ARG A 175 8.96 0.28 -3.40
CA ARG A 175 8.47 -0.10 -4.73
C ARG A 175 7.07 -0.70 -4.64
N LEU A 176 6.23 -0.41 -5.62
CA LEU A 176 4.85 -0.90 -5.69
C LEU A 176 4.71 -1.97 -6.77
N ILE A 177 4.03 -3.06 -6.43
CA ILE A 177 3.40 -3.96 -7.38
C ILE A 177 1.90 -3.59 -7.38
N ILE A 178 1.38 -3.21 -8.54
CA ILE A 178 0.00 -2.76 -8.69
C ILE A 178 -0.74 -3.77 -9.59
N PRO A 179 -1.48 -4.74 -9.01
CA PRO A 179 -2.47 -5.51 -9.76
C PRO A 179 -3.52 -4.56 -10.35
N ILE A 180 -4.09 -4.90 -11.51
CA ILE A 180 -5.03 -3.98 -12.19
C ILE A 180 -6.47 -4.52 -12.20
N ILE A 181 -6.68 -5.81 -12.48
CA ILE A 181 -8.00 -6.46 -12.31
C ILE A 181 -7.95 -7.60 -11.32
N ASN A 182 -9.08 -7.84 -10.67
CA ASN A 182 -9.29 -9.03 -9.86
C ASN A 182 -9.79 -10.18 -10.73
N GLN A 183 -9.14 -11.34 -10.58
CA GLN A 183 -9.49 -12.60 -11.25
C GLN A 183 -10.40 -13.49 -10.40
N ASP A 184 -10.64 -13.16 -9.13
CA ASP A 184 -11.50 -13.97 -8.26
C ASP A 184 -12.97 -13.58 -8.45
N PHE A 185 -13.74 -14.50 -9.05
CA PHE A 185 -15.15 -14.34 -9.38
C PHE A 185 -16.01 -15.29 -8.54
N GLY A 186 -16.08 -14.99 -7.24
CA GLY A 186 -17.01 -15.67 -6.31
C GLY A 186 -18.47 -15.22 -6.49
N SER A 187 -19.29 -15.43 -5.47
CA SER A 187 -20.63 -14.82 -5.44
C SER A 187 -20.54 -13.31 -5.21
N GLU A 188 -21.62 -12.57 -5.49
CA GLU A 188 -21.73 -11.15 -5.12
C GLU A 188 -21.39 -10.92 -3.63
N ASP A 189 -21.79 -11.83 -2.73
CA ASP A 189 -21.47 -11.78 -1.29
C ASP A 189 -19.96 -11.90 -0.95
N THR A 190 -19.13 -12.23 -1.94
CA THR A 190 -17.67 -12.22 -1.88
C THR A 190 -17.01 -11.17 -2.80
N ASN A 191 -17.80 -10.41 -3.57
CA ASN A 191 -17.31 -9.38 -4.48
C ASN A 191 -17.04 -8.05 -3.74
N TRP A 192 -15.91 -7.98 -3.02
CA TRP A 192 -15.52 -6.84 -2.17
C TRP A 192 -14.89 -5.66 -2.91
N VAL A 193 -14.38 -5.90 -4.12
CA VAL A 193 -13.54 -4.97 -4.89
C VAL A 193 -13.93 -4.84 -6.37
N GLY A 194 -14.88 -5.65 -6.85
CA GLY A 194 -15.16 -5.80 -8.26
C GLY A 194 -14.24 -6.83 -8.90
N ASN A 195 -14.62 -7.37 -10.05
CA ASN A 195 -13.80 -8.31 -10.80
C ASN A 195 -14.06 -8.17 -12.32
N PHE A 196 -13.45 -9.02 -13.15
CA PHE A 196 -13.61 -8.94 -14.61
C PHE A 196 -15.07 -9.10 -15.08
N THR A 197 -15.93 -9.81 -14.35
CA THR A 197 -17.35 -9.93 -14.72
C THR A 197 -18.08 -8.60 -14.64
N ASP A 198 -17.76 -7.76 -13.64
CA ASP A 198 -18.31 -6.40 -13.55
C ASP A 198 -17.87 -5.51 -14.71
N LEU A 199 -16.66 -5.72 -15.25
CA LEU A 199 -16.19 -5.00 -16.45
C LEU A 199 -16.95 -5.40 -17.72
N ILE A 200 -17.29 -6.69 -17.86
CA ILE A 200 -18.16 -7.19 -18.94
C ILE A 200 -19.57 -6.58 -18.80
N ARG A 201 -20.13 -6.58 -17.58
CA ARG A 201 -21.44 -5.98 -17.26
C ARG A 201 -21.49 -4.50 -17.65
N HIS A 202 -20.46 -3.73 -17.30
CA HIS A 202 -20.35 -2.32 -17.67
C HIS A 202 -20.27 -2.15 -19.19
N ARG A 203 -19.30 -2.80 -19.85
CA ARG A 203 -19.08 -2.70 -21.32
C ARG A 203 -20.35 -3.00 -22.13
N ARG A 204 -21.16 -3.97 -21.68
CA ARG A 204 -22.40 -4.41 -22.35
C ARG A 204 -23.69 -3.79 -21.79
N GLY A 205 -23.59 -2.89 -20.81
CA GLY A 205 -24.74 -2.23 -20.17
C GLY A 205 -25.70 -3.19 -19.46
N CYS A 206 -25.26 -4.40 -19.09
CA CYS A 206 -26.13 -5.49 -18.64
C CYS A 206 -25.97 -5.78 -17.12
N ARG A 207 -27.09 -5.99 -16.43
CA ARG A 207 -27.13 -6.27 -14.97
C ARG A 207 -26.79 -7.73 -14.59
N LYS A 208 -26.42 -8.56 -15.57
CA LYS A 208 -26.08 -9.98 -15.40
C LYS A 208 -25.02 -10.32 -16.43
N ASP A 209 -24.18 -11.29 -16.09
CA ASP A 209 -23.15 -11.79 -16.96
C ASP A 209 -23.75 -12.39 -18.23
N GLY A 210 -23.31 -11.90 -19.38
CA GLY A 210 -23.69 -12.49 -20.66
C GLY A 210 -23.13 -13.90 -20.76
N HIS A 211 -23.98 -14.87 -21.11
CA HIS A 211 -23.57 -16.28 -21.15
C HIS A 211 -22.34 -16.47 -22.08
N GLY A 212 -21.23 -16.94 -21.50
CA GLY A 212 -20.09 -17.47 -22.25
C GLY A 212 -19.02 -16.47 -22.73
N GLN A 213 -18.92 -15.27 -22.15
CA GLN A 213 -17.74 -14.42 -22.40
C GLN A 213 -16.50 -14.99 -21.69
N ASP A 214 -15.44 -15.26 -22.45
CA ASP A 214 -14.11 -15.58 -21.92
C ASP A 214 -13.28 -14.29 -21.92
N TRP A 215 -13.14 -13.64 -20.76
CA TRP A 215 -12.44 -12.36 -20.61
C TRP A 215 -11.00 -12.38 -21.16
N TRP A 216 -10.38 -13.56 -21.20
CA TRP A 216 -9.00 -13.76 -21.64
C TRP A 216 -8.87 -13.99 -23.15
N ARG A 217 -9.98 -14.07 -23.89
CA ARG A 217 -10.02 -14.41 -25.33
C ARG A 217 -11.01 -13.63 -26.19
N ASP A 218 -12.12 -13.15 -25.63
CA ASP A 218 -13.13 -12.36 -26.34
C ASP A 218 -12.55 -11.00 -26.75
N GLU A 219 -12.67 -10.63 -28.03
CA GLU A 219 -12.02 -9.44 -28.60
C GLU A 219 -12.49 -8.13 -27.94
N GLU A 220 -13.74 -8.06 -27.46
CA GLU A 220 -14.27 -6.90 -26.75
C GLU A 220 -13.72 -6.84 -25.32
N CYS A 221 -13.44 -7.98 -24.69
CA CYS A 221 -12.78 -8.04 -23.39
C CYS A 221 -11.30 -7.62 -23.49
N LEU A 222 -10.61 -8.09 -24.54
CA LEU A 222 -9.25 -7.67 -24.87
C LEU A 222 -9.18 -6.16 -25.17
N ASP A 223 -10.11 -5.62 -25.95
CA ASP A 223 -10.26 -4.18 -26.19
C ASP A 223 -10.58 -3.40 -24.90
N SER A 224 -11.52 -3.89 -24.11
CA SER A 224 -11.89 -3.27 -22.83
C SER A 224 -10.70 -3.14 -21.90
N MET A 225 -9.86 -4.17 -21.76
CA MET A 225 -8.67 -4.04 -20.93
C MET A 225 -7.48 -3.34 -21.63
N LYS A 226 -7.39 -3.34 -22.97
CA LYS A 226 -6.56 -2.36 -23.69
C LYS A 226 -6.95 -0.95 -23.30
N LYS A 227 -8.22 -0.62 -23.16
CA LYS A 227 -8.72 0.71 -22.79
C LYS A 227 -8.46 1.05 -21.31
N ILE A 228 -8.84 0.19 -20.35
CA ILE A 228 -8.52 0.36 -18.90
C ILE A 228 -7.04 0.63 -18.70
N VAL A 229 -6.20 -0.18 -19.35
CA VAL A 229 -4.76 -0.04 -19.20
C VAL A 229 -4.25 1.10 -20.08
N SER A 230 -4.87 1.46 -21.21
CA SER A 230 -4.53 2.67 -21.98
C SER A 230 -4.78 3.95 -21.19
N PHE A 231 -5.86 3.97 -20.40
CA PHE A 231 -6.14 5.00 -19.42
C PHE A 231 -5.00 5.05 -18.40
N LEU A 232 -4.65 3.96 -17.70
CA LEU A 232 -3.48 3.93 -16.80
C LEU A 232 -2.16 4.32 -17.50
N LEU A 233 -1.89 3.78 -18.68
CA LEU A 233 -0.67 3.91 -19.49
C LEU A 233 -0.40 5.36 -19.87
N ASN A 234 -1.43 6.02 -20.40
CA ASN A 234 -1.37 7.37 -20.94
C ASN A 234 -1.98 8.39 -19.97
N ARG A 235 -2.40 7.97 -18.77
CA ARG A 235 -2.63 8.86 -17.64
C ARG A 235 -1.35 9.66 -17.44
N VAL A 236 -1.51 10.96 -17.25
CA VAL A 236 -0.49 11.74 -16.55
C VAL A 236 -0.60 11.50 -15.03
N ASN A 237 -0.57 10.21 -14.63
CA ASN A 237 0.22 9.72 -13.50
C ASN A 237 1.72 9.87 -13.83
N THR A 238 2.02 10.12 -15.11
CA THR A 238 3.23 9.71 -15.79
C THR A 238 3.40 8.18 -15.71
N PHE A 239 2.61 7.45 -16.54
CA PHE A 239 2.85 6.07 -17.01
C PHE A 239 2.24 4.88 -16.18
N THR A 240 2.67 3.60 -16.38
CA THR A 240 1.87 2.33 -16.63
C THR A 240 1.73 1.27 -15.49
N GLY A 241 1.18 0.02 -15.59
CA GLY A 241 0.66 -0.87 -16.69
C GLY A 241 0.40 -2.38 -16.30
N TRP A 242 -0.12 -3.28 -17.19
CA TRP A 242 -0.70 -4.66 -16.89
C TRP A 242 0.00 -5.98 -17.38
N THR A 243 -0.57 -6.81 -18.31
CA THR A 243 -0.20 -8.26 -18.55
C THR A 243 0.33 -8.71 -19.94
N LEU A 244 -0.34 -9.36 -20.94
CA LEU A 244 0.37 -10.12 -22.04
C LEU A 244 0.39 -9.53 -23.49
N GLU A 245 -0.68 -9.55 -24.29
CA GLU A 245 -0.83 -8.62 -25.45
C GLU A 245 -0.61 -7.18 -24.95
N ILE A 246 -0.93 -6.98 -23.69
CA ILE A 246 -0.68 -5.79 -22.91
C ILE A 246 0.75 -5.68 -22.39
N ALA A 247 1.58 -6.72 -22.24
CA ALA A 247 3.02 -6.49 -22.07
C ALA A 247 3.62 -5.85 -23.32
N ARG A 248 3.11 -6.18 -24.51
CA ARG A 248 3.45 -5.44 -25.73
C ARG A 248 3.02 -3.98 -25.64
N HIS A 249 1.83 -3.69 -25.09
CA HIS A 249 1.28 -2.34 -24.92
C HIS A 249 1.95 -1.54 -23.79
N ILE A 250 2.34 -2.19 -22.69
CA ILE A 250 3.17 -1.66 -21.62
C ILE A 250 4.54 -1.30 -22.19
N LYS A 251 5.23 -2.28 -22.79
CA LYS A 251 6.60 -2.08 -23.25
C LYS A 251 6.68 -1.10 -24.43
N SER A 252 5.59 -0.88 -25.18
CA SER A 252 5.54 0.16 -26.23
C SER A 252 5.38 1.58 -25.68
N LEU A 253 4.92 1.76 -24.44
CA LEU A 253 4.62 3.06 -23.82
C LEU A 253 5.49 3.37 -22.59
N ALA A 254 5.94 2.35 -21.86
CA ALA A 254 7.01 2.37 -20.86
C ALA A 254 7.90 1.10 -21.00
N PRO A 255 8.87 1.09 -21.94
CA PRO A 255 9.74 -0.08 -22.20
C PRO A 255 10.54 -0.59 -21.00
N LYS A 256 10.72 0.23 -19.96
CA LYS A 256 11.43 -0.12 -18.72
C LYS A 256 10.54 -0.63 -17.59
N ALA A 257 9.22 -0.63 -17.74
CA ALA A 257 8.33 -1.18 -16.72
C ALA A 257 8.46 -2.71 -16.67
N LEU A 258 8.43 -3.28 -15.46
CA LEU A 258 8.35 -4.72 -15.25
C LEU A 258 6.89 -5.18 -15.31
N VAL A 259 6.68 -6.32 -15.96
CA VAL A 259 5.37 -6.96 -16.13
C VAL A 259 5.35 -8.23 -15.31
N MET A 260 4.39 -8.34 -14.39
CA MET A 260 4.18 -9.55 -13.60
C MET A 260 2.88 -10.24 -14.00
N ASP A 261 2.95 -11.53 -14.33
CA ASP A 261 1.77 -12.38 -14.39
C ASP A 261 1.29 -12.71 -12.96
N GLY A 262 0.05 -12.33 -12.68
CA GLY A 262 -0.65 -12.58 -11.42
C GLY A 262 -1.62 -13.75 -11.44
N SER A 263 -1.62 -14.56 -12.51
CA SER A 263 -2.54 -15.68 -12.71
C SER A 263 -2.52 -16.68 -11.54
N PHE A 264 -3.68 -16.97 -10.95
CA PHE A 264 -3.79 -17.91 -9.83
C PHE A 264 -4.82 -19.01 -10.15
N ALA A 265 -4.36 -20.05 -10.84
CA ALA A 265 -5.18 -21.14 -11.38
C ALA A 265 -5.74 -22.13 -10.32
N ARG A 266 -5.51 -21.92 -9.01
CA ARG A 266 -6.06 -22.74 -7.89
C ARG A 266 -5.89 -24.26 -8.08
N THR A 267 -4.74 -24.69 -8.59
CA THR A 267 -4.40 -26.10 -8.88
C THR A 267 -3.00 -26.44 -8.37
N ASP A 268 -2.77 -27.69 -7.97
CA ASP A 268 -1.43 -28.20 -7.61
C ASP A 268 -0.61 -28.61 -8.85
N ALA A 269 -1.24 -28.77 -10.02
CA ALA A 269 -0.58 -29.14 -11.27
C ALA A 269 0.12 -27.92 -11.91
N ILE A 270 1.46 -27.92 -11.90
CA ILE A 270 2.31 -26.81 -12.36
C ILE A 270 2.13 -26.53 -13.85
N GLU A 271 1.93 -27.58 -14.66
CA GLU A 271 1.64 -27.51 -16.08
C GLU A 271 0.33 -26.78 -16.42
N TYR A 272 -0.61 -26.69 -15.46
CA TYR A 272 -1.86 -25.94 -15.58
C TYR A 272 -1.89 -24.68 -14.69
N SER A 273 -0.78 -24.36 -14.01
CA SER A 273 -0.70 -23.22 -13.09
C SER A 273 -0.37 -21.89 -13.75
N HIS A 274 0.28 -21.93 -14.91
CA HIS A 274 0.80 -20.75 -15.62
C HIS A 274 0.54 -20.89 -17.11
N ASP A 275 0.15 -19.80 -17.78
CA ASP A 275 0.01 -19.83 -19.23
C ASP A 275 1.38 -20.04 -19.91
N HIS A 276 1.46 -21.04 -20.79
CA HIS A 276 2.71 -21.41 -21.46
C HIS A 276 3.23 -20.34 -22.44
N GLN A 277 2.38 -19.42 -22.91
CA GLN A 277 2.79 -18.29 -23.76
C GLN A 277 3.34 -17.14 -22.90
N ALA A 278 2.68 -16.83 -21.77
CA ALA A 278 3.15 -15.86 -20.78
C ALA A 278 4.53 -16.25 -20.23
N LEU A 279 4.67 -17.51 -19.77
CA LEU A 279 5.93 -18.08 -19.29
C LEU A 279 7.10 -17.86 -20.28
N ARG A 280 6.85 -18.06 -21.57
CA ARG A 280 7.86 -18.08 -22.65
C ARG A 280 8.06 -16.72 -23.34
N SER A 281 7.43 -15.65 -22.86
CA SER A 281 7.47 -14.35 -23.54
C SER A 281 8.53 -13.43 -22.96
N ASP A 282 9.36 -12.84 -23.81
CA ASP A 282 10.25 -11.73 -23.45
C ASP A 282 9.52 -10.44 -23.03
N LEU A 283 8.19 -10.43 -23.16
CA LEU A 283 7.34 -9.34 -22.74
C LEU A 283 6.96 -9.45 -21.24
N VAL A 284 6.94 -10.66 -20.67
CA VAL A 284 6.62 -10.92 -19.26
C VAL A 284 7.92 -11.08 -18.45
N ASP A 285 8.12 -10.23 -17.46
CA ASP A 285 9.37 -10.22 -16.69
C ASP A 285 9.34 -11.17 -15.49
N ILE A 286 8.16 -11.34 -14.88
CA ILE A 286 7.95 -12.05 -13.61
C ILE A 286 6.70 -12.94 -13.71
N ILE A 287 6.78 -14.17 -13.21
CA ILE A 287 5.64 -15.03 -12.89
C ILE A 287 5.45 -15.06 -11.36
N SER A 288 4.21 -15.14 -10.90
CA SER A 288 3.90 -15.29 -9.47
C SER A 288 2.92 -16.42 -9.16
N TRP A 289 2.94 -16.87 -7.90
CA TRP A 289 1.97 -17.82 -7.34
C TRP A 289 1.65 -17.46 -5.88
N HIS A 290 0.50 -17.94 -5.38
CA HIS A 290 -0.03 -17.61 -4.05
C HIS A 290 -0.14 -18.87 -3.15
N TYR A 291 0.23 -18.78 -1.87
CA TYR A 291 0.42 -19.95 -0.98
C TYR A 291 -0.32 -19.79 0.37
N TYR A 292 -1.38 -20.55 0.61
CA TYR A 292 -2.41 -20.24 1.62
C TYR A 292 -2.76 -21.32 2.64
N GLY A 293 -2.08 -22.48 2.66
CA GLY A 293 -2.18 -23.40 3.79
C GLY A 293 -1.88 -24.86 3.54
N TYR A 294 -2.01 -25.34 2.30
CA TYR A 294 -2.13 -26.77 1.99
C TYR A 294 -0.83 -27.33 1.37
N GLY A 295 -0.95 -28.22 0.39
CA GLY A 295 0.19 -28.87 -0.27
C GLY A 295 1.08 -27.89 -1.04
N GLU A 296 0.51 -26.78 -1.51
CA GLU A 296 1.16 -25.82 -2.42
C GLU A 296 2.41 -25.18 -1.82
N LYS A 297 2.55 -25.11 -0.48
CA LYS A 297 3.79 -24.62 0.17
C LYS A 297 5.06 -25.37 -0.25
N ARG A 298 4.94 -26.57 -0.85
CA ARG A 298 6.07 -27.44 -1.24
C ARG A 298 6.57 -27.20 -2.66
N ARG A 299 5.70 -26.83 -3.60
CA ARG A 299 6.01 -26.63 -5.04
C ARG A 299 6.84 -25.40 -5.38
N VAL A 300 7.17 -24.55 -4.40
CA VAL A 300 8.06 -23.37 -4.58
C VAL A 300 9.36 -23.70 -5.36
N GLU A 301 9.95 -24.87 -5.13
CA GLU A 301 11.13 -25.30 -5.89
C GLU A 301 10.84 -25.49 -7.39
N GLU A 302 9.66 -26.04 -7.69
CA GLU A 302 9.20 -26.43 -9.02
C GLU A 302 8.64 -25.22 -9.79
N ASP A 303 7.96 -24.31 -9.09
CA ASP A 303 7.51 -23.01 -9.59
C ASP A 303 8.71 -22.13 -10.01
N VAL A 304 9.74 -22.07 -9.16
CA VAL A 304 10.99 -21.37 -9.49
C VAL A 304 11.72 -22.05 -10.66
N LYS A 305 11.72 -23.39 -10.75
CA LYS A 305 12.27 -24.11 -11.91
C LYS A 305 11.50 -23.79 -13.20
N ALA A 306 10.17 -23.76 -13.16
CA ALA A 306 9.31 -23.46 -14.31
C ALA A 306 9.56 -22.03 -14.84
N ALA A 307 9.66 -21.04 -13.97
CA ALA A 307 9.99 -19.67 -14.36
C ALA A 307 11.42 -19.56 -14.95
N ARG A 308 12.43 -20.15 -14.28
CA ARG A 308 13.83 -20.14 -14.75
C ARG A 308 14.04 -20.88 -16.06
N ALA A 309 13.30 -21.95 -16.33
CA ALA A 309 13.36 -22.70 -17.59
C ALA A 309 12.98 -21.84 -18.82
N HIS A 310 12.37 -20.67 -18.59
CA HIS A 310 12.02 -19.70 -19.62
C HIS A 310 12.67 -18.32 -19.42
N GLY A 311 13.69 -18.21 -18.56
CA GLY A 311 14.44 -16.96 -18.31
C GLY A 311 13.70 -15.93 -17.44
N THR A 312 12.56 -16.31 -16.87
CA THR A 312 11.61 -15.41 -16.19
C THR A 312 11.78 -15.46 -14.67
N VAL A 313 11.59 -14.33 -14.00
CA VAL A 313 11.72 -14.23 -12.53
C VAL A 313 10.52 -14.91 -11.85
N PHE A 314 10.75 -15.53 -10.67
CA PHE A 314 9.67 -15.98 -9.80
C PHE A 314 9.49 -15.12 -8.54
N ILE A 315 8.24 -14.77 -8.22
CA ILE A 315 7.85 -14.09 -6.96
C ILE A 315 6.70 -14.85 -6.29
N CYS A 316 6.82 -15.09 -4.98
CA CYS A 316 5.70 -15.51 -4.15
C CYS A 316 4.76 -14.30 -3.92
N GLY A 317 3.75 -14.17 -4.78
CA GLY A 317 2.91 -12.98 -4.94
C GLY A 317 1.99 -12.69 -3.75
N GLU A 318 1.54 -13.75 -3.08
CA GLU A 318 0.85 -13.73 -1.79
C GLU A 318 1.22 -15.00 -1.00
N TYR A 319 1.31 -14.93 0.33
CA TYR A 319 1.28 -16.12 1.18
C TYR A 319 0.77 -15.83 2.59
N GLY A 320 0.24 -16.84 3.27
CA GLY A 320 -0.19 -16.67 4.66
C GLY A 320 -1.01 -17.82 5.19
N PHE A 321 -1.75 -17.54 6.27
CA PHE A 321 -2.75 -18.41 6.89
C PHE A 321 -2.19 -19.71 7.51
N PHE A 322 -0.86 -19.86 7.58
CA PHE A 322 -0.21 -21.02 8.19
C PHE A 322 -0.54 -21.14 9.69
N ALA A 323 -0.65 -22.35 10.22
CA ALA A 323 -1.14 -22.59 11.58
C ALA A 323 -0.20 -22.03 12.66
N HIS A 324 1.10 -21.92 12.38
CA HIS A 324 2.10 -21.43 13.36
C HIS A 324 3.10 -20.46 12.73
N GLY A 325 3.52 -19.42 13.47
CA GLY A 325 4.52 -18.44 13.01
C GLY A 325 5.86 -19.06 12.54
N LYS A 326 6.28 -20.19 13.13
CA LYS A 326 7.45 -20.97 12.69
C LYS A 326 7.34 -21.51 11.25
N GLU A 327 6.14 -21.67 10.71
CA GLU A 327 5.95 -22.06 9.30
C GLU A 327 6.31 -20.92 8.36
N PHE A 328 6.06 -19.66 8.75
CA PHE A 328 6.43 -18.49 7.94
C PHE A 328 7.95 -18.41 7.79
N GLU A 329 8.72 -18.56 8.89
CA GLU A 329 10.18 -18.62 8.83
C GLU A 329 10.69 -19.81 7.98
N SER A 330 10.01 -20.97 8.09
CA SER A 330 10.38 -22.18 7.35
C SER A 330 10.10 -22.05 5.84
N PHE A 331 8.97 -21.45 5.49
CA PHE A 331 8.55 -21.14 4.12
C PHE A 331 9.43 -20.05 3.49
N LEU A 332 9.75 -18.98 4.23
CA LEU A 332 10.69 -17.95 3.79
C LEU A 332 12.07 -18.53 3.45
N LYS A 333 12.59 -19.46 4.26
CA LYS A 333 13.83 -20.19 3.98
C LYS A 333 13.73 -21.17 2.80
N HIS A 334 12.53 -21.67 2.48
CA HIS A 334 12.26 -22.48 1.28
C HIS A 334 12.31 -21.60 0.03
N CYS A 335 11.55 -20.48 0.03
CA CYS A 335 11.59 -19.45 -1.02
C CYS A 335 13.00 -18.92 -1.27
N ASP A 336 13.77 -18.65 -0.22
CA ASP A 336 15.17 -18.22 -0.35
C ASP A 336 16.06 -19.31 -0.98
N ARG A 337 16.04 -20.54 -0.43
CA ARG A 337 16.87 -21.67 -0.88
C ARG A 337 16.71 -21.96 -2.37
N HIS A 338 15.48 -22.00 -2.85
CA HIS A 338 15.22 -22.28 -4.26
C HIS A 338 15.40 -21.02 -5.13
N GLY A 339 15.35 -19.84 -4.51
CA GLY A 339 15.76 -18.56 -5.08
C GLY A 339 14.62 -17.82 -5.78
N ALA A 340 13.47 -17.73 -5.12
CA ALA A 340 12.50 -16.68 -5.42
C ALA A 340 13.16 -15.30 -5.22
N ALA A 341 12.75 -14.32 -6.03
CA ALA A 341 13.22 -12.94 -5.91
C ALA A 341 12.44 -12.16 -4.85
N GLY A 342 11.15 -12.47 -4.67
CA GLY A 342 10.25 -11.75 -3.77
C GLY A 342 9.29 -12.66 -3.03
N THR A 343 8.89 -12.26 -1.82
CA THR A 343 7.77 -12.87 -1.07
C THR A 343 6.91 -11.80 -0.40
N LEU A 344 5.59 -11.90 -0.52
CA LEU A 344 4.64 -10.94 0.06
C LEU A 344 3.60 -11.63 0.94
N ALA A 345 3.62 -11.38 2.26
CA ALA A 345 2.63 -11.97 3.17
C ALA A 345 1.28 -11.24 3.11
N TRP A 346 0.19 -11.99 3.21
CA TRP A 346 -1.17 -11.48 3.25
C TRP A 346 -1.69 -11.37 4.69
N SER A 347 -2.04 -10.19 5.21
CA SER A 347 -1.81 -8.85 4.66
C SER A 347 -1.62 -7.79 5.76
N LEU A 348 -0.89 -6.72 5.46
CA LEU A 348 -0.62 -5.60 6.37
C LEU A 348 -1.86 -4.68 6.49
N ARG A 349 -2.00 -3.98 7.62
CA ARG A 349 -2.81 -2.74 7.73
C ARG A 349 -2.06 -1.63 8.49
N PRO A 350 -2.34 -0.36 8.17
CA PRO A 350 -1.76 0.78 8.88
C PRO A 350 -2.50 1.09 10.19
N HIS A 351 -1.90 1.98 10.98
CA HIS A 351 -2.63 2.76 11.96
C HIS A 351 -3.81 3.51 11.31
N SER A 352 -4.80 3.86 12.10
CA SER A 352 -5.96 4.66 11.69
C SER A 352 -5.82 6.12 12.10
N ILE A 353 -6.32 7.05 11.28
CA ILE A 353 -6.50 8.45 11.67
C ILE A 353 -7.35 8.65 12.94
N LYS A 354 -8.13 7.62 13.35
CA LYS A 354 -9.00 7.60 14.53
C LYS A 354 -8.34 7.01 15.79
N GLY A 355 -7.04 6.67 15.71
CA GLY A 355 -6.27 6.00 16.76
C GLY A 355 -6.56 4.50 16.84
N GLY A 356 -5.52 3.71 17.11
CA GLY A 356 -5.53 2.25 16.91
C GLY A 356 -5.27 1.87 15.45
N PHE A 357 -5.51 0.62 15.07
CA PHE A 357 -5.25 0.09 13.72
C PHE A 357 -6.53 -0.20 12.91
N LYS A 358 -6.42 -0.15 11.58
CA LYS A 358 -7.42 -0.78 10.71
C LYS A 358 -7.28 -2.30 10.83
N THR A 359 -8.37 -3.00 11.08
CA THR A 359 -8.40 -4.47 11.19
C THR A 359 -9.18 -5.10 10.04
N HIS A 360 -8.72 -6.23 9.52
CA HIS A 360 -9.44 -7.04 8.54
C HIS A 360 -9.35 -8.53 8.92
N GLY A 361 -10.43 -9.28 8.73
CA GLY A 361 -10.54 -10.68 9.15
C GLY A 361 -10.79 -11.61 7.97
N GLU A 362 -9.94 -12.62 7.83
CA GLU A 362 -9.91 -13.55 6.69
C GLU A 362 -10.70 -14.84 6.98
N GLY A 363 -11.50 -14.84 8.07
CA GLY A 363 -12.13 -16.03 8.65
C GLY A 363 -11.19 -16.83 9.55
N ASN A 364 -11.66 -17.93 10.16
CA ASN A 364 -10.85 -18.93 10.89
C ASN A 364 -9.84 -18.37 11.93
N GLU A 365 -10.22 -17.32 12.66
CA GLU A 365 -9.35 -16.59 13.62
C GLU A 365 -8.09 -15.95 13.00
N ILE A 366 -8.07 -15.79 11.68
CA ILE A 366 -7.01 -15.15 10.90
C ILE A 366 -7.35 -13.66 10.70
N TRP A 367 -6.38 -12.80 10.97
CA TRP A 367 -6.54 -11.34 10.86
C TRP A 367 -5.33 -10.70 10.20
N SER A 368 -5.53 -9.46 9.74
CA SER A 368 -4.46 -8.61 9.22
C SER A 368 -3.34 -8.40 10.25
N TYR A 369 -2.13 -8.24 9.73
CA TYR A 369 -0.92 -7.99 10.52
C TYR A 369 -0.61 -6.50 10.61
N HIS A 370 0.02 -6.11 11.71
CA HIS A 370 0.46 -4.75 12.02
C HIS A 370 1.89 -4.80 12.59
N ALA A 371 2.70 -3.75 12.41
CA ALA A 371 4.11 -3.74 12.84
C ALA A 371 4.35 -2.85 14.07
N PRO A 372 5.20 -3.24 15.06
CA PRO A 372 6.13 -4.38 15.09
C PRO A 372 5.48 -5.75 15.34
N GLY A 373 4.18 -5.77 15.62
CA GLY A 373 3.40 -6.97 15.86
C GLY A 373 3.39 -7.36 17.34
N TRP A 374 2.22 -7.75 17.82
CA TRP A 374 1.90 -7.98 19.22
C TRP A 374 1.28 -9.36 19.45
N LYS A 375 0.89 -9.61 20.71
CA LYS A 375 -0.18 -10.56 21.02
C LYS A 375 -1.51 -9.80 21.11
N PRO A 376 -2.67 -10.45 20.92
CA PRO A 376 -3.97 -9.80 21.09
C PRO A 376 -4.07 -9.03 22.41
N ALA A 377 -4.54 -7.78 22.34
CA ALA A 377 -4.72 -6.95 23.53
C ALA A 377 -5.77 -7.55 24.48
N ARG A 378 -5.54 -7.46 25.80
CA ARG A 378 -6.51 -7.86 26.81
C ARG A 378 -7.43 -6.70 27.16
N LEU A 379 -8.67 -6.79 26.70
CA LEU A 379 -9.78 -5.91 27.07
C LEU A 379 -10.43 -6.40 28.37
N SER A 380 -11.29 -5.58 28.96
CA SER A 380 -12.18 -5.98 30.05
C SER A 380 -13.21 -7.06 29.65
N SER A 381 -13.46 -7.23 28.35
CA SER A 381 -14.37 -8.22 27.77
C SER A 381 -13.67 -9.52 27.29
N GLY A 382 -12.36 -9.66 27.49
CA GLY A 382 -11.55 -10.77 26.96
C GLY A 382 -10.43 -10.29 26.04
N GLU A 383 -9.83 -11.21 25.28
CA GLU A 383 -8.81 -10.85 24.28
C GLU A 383 -9.44 -10.22 23.03
N HIS A 384 -8.72 -9.32 22.37
CA HIS A 384 -9.22 -8.56 21.23
C HIS A 384 -9.44 -9.47 20.01
N HIS A 385 -10.70 -9.83 19.77
CA HIS A 385 -11.12 -10.83 18.77
C HIS A 385 -10.73 -10.50 17.31
N GLU A 386 -10.44 -9.23 17.00
CA GLU A 386 -9.93 -8.81 15.68
C GLU A 386 -8.40 -8.65 15.68
N TRP A 387 -7.65 -9.67 16.11
CA TRP A 387 -6.19 -9.62 16.17
C TRP A 387 -5.56 -11.01 15.99
N ASP A 388 -4.56 -11.13 15.11
CA ASP A 388 -3.95 -12.44 14.83
C ASP A 388 -2.98 -12.85 15.93
N HIS A 389 -3.20 -14.04 16.52
CA HIS A 389 -2.37 -14.54 17.62
C HIS A 389 -0.92 -14.87 17.23
N ARG A 390 -0.61 -14.94 15.93
CA ARG A 390 0.72 -15.21 15.35
C ARG A 390 1.48 -13.94 14.97
N GLU A 391 0.80 -12.80 14.86
CA GLU A 391 1.27 -11.56 14.22
C GLU A 391 2.73 -11.19 14.55
N ARG A 392 3.05 -11.01 15.83
CA ARG A 392 4.40 -10.65 16.30
C ARG A 392 5.47 -11.59 15.75
N ASP A 393 5.19 -12.89 15.71
CA ASP A 393 6.15 -13.89 15.30
C ASP A 393 6.23 -13.95 13.75
N VAL A 394 5.13 -13.65 13.05
CA VAL A 394 5.07 -13.45 11.59
C VAL A 394 5.86 -12.22 11.14
N ILE A 395 5.58 -11.03 11.68
CA ILE A 395 6.25 -9.77 11.32
C ILE A 395 7.77 -9.87 11.56
N ARG A 396 8.18 -10.53 12.66
CA ARG A 396 9.59 -10.79 12.97
C ARG A 396 10.23 -11.76 11.97
N ALA A 397 9.54 -12.83 11.56
CA ALA A 397 10.04 -13.75 10.54
C ALA A 397 10.24 -13.04 9.18
N ILE A 398 9.26 -12.24 8.76
CA ILE A 398 9.31 -11.48 7.50
C ILE A 398 10.45 -10.46 7.53
N ARG A 399 10.53 -9.62 8.59
CA ARG A 399 11.62 -8.63 8.70
C ARG A 399 12.98 -9.32 8.76
N LYS A 400 13.13 -10.44 9.47
CA LYS A 400 14.39 -11.19 9.50
C LYS A 400 14.78 -11.66 8.10
N ALA A 401 13.87 -12.31 7.37
CA ALA A 401 14.14 -12.78 6.02
C ALA A 401 14.52 -11.64 5.06
N ALA A 402 13.90 -10.46 5.20
CA ALA A 402 14.18 -9.29 4.37
C ALA A 402 15.64 -8.79 4.45
N PHE A 403 16.35 -9.06 5.56
CA PHE A 403 17.78 -8.77 5.71
C PHE A 403 18.67 -10.01 5.52
N ASP A 404 18.19 -11.23 5.84
CA ASP A 404 18.89 -12.48 5.54
C ASP A 404 19.20 -12.59 4.02
N LEU A 405 18.25 -12.16 3.17
CA LEU A 405 18.35 -12.11 1.70
C LEU A 405 19.51 -11.25 1.17
N THR A 406 20.01 -10.31 1.96
CA THR A 406 21.19 -9.47 1.67
C THR A 406 22.37 -9.75 2.61
N HIS A 407 22.30 -10.85 3.36
CA HIS A 407 23.27 -11.29 4.37
C HIS A 407 23.52 -10.26 5.49
N GLN A 408 22.54 -9.37 5.71
CA GLN A 408 22.54 -8.36 6.77
C GLN A 408 21.75 -8.88 7.99
N LYS A 409 21.91 -8.19 9.13
CA LYS A 409 20.98 -8.32 10.27
C LYS A 409 19.98 -7.16 10.22
N PRO A 410 18.72 -7.36 10.63
CA PRO A 410 17.79 -6.24 10.79
C PRO A 410 18.38 -5.21 11.78
N PRO A 411 18.50 -3.92 11.40
CA PRO A 411 19.01 -2.88 12.29
C PRO A 411 17.97 -2.55 13.39
N PRO A 412 18.39 -1.99 14.53
CA PRO A 412 17.47 -1.43 15.51
C PRO A 412 16.57 -0.38 14.87
N ILE A 413 15.30 -0.31 15.28
CA ILE A 413 14.35 0.67 14.74
C ILE A 413 14.31 1.90 15.64
N GLN A 414 14.59 3.06 15.06
CA GLN A 414 14.37 4.36 15.66
C GLN A 414 12.97 4.85 15.24
N PRO A 415 12.05 5.17 16.17
CA PRO A 415 10.83 5.90 15.81
C PRO A 415 11.19 7.35 15.48
N GLU A 416 11.00 7.77 14.24
CA GLU A 416 11.44 9.09 13.74
C GLU A 416 10.38 10.20 13.92
N TYR A 417 9.11 9.81 14.03
CA TYR A 417 7.97 10.72 14.07
C TYR A 417 7.27 10.68 15.45
N PRO A 418 6.72 11.80 15.94
CA PRO A 418 6.01 11.83 17.21
C PRO A 418 4.55 11.36 17.04
N PRO A 419 3.92 10.76 18.08
CA PRO A 419 2.49 10.49 18.06
C PRO A 419 1.68 11.80 18.12
N GLU A 420 0.49 11.81 17.53
CA GLU A 420 -0.40 12.98 17.51
C GLU A 420 -1.62 12.74 18.41
N LEU A 421 -1.62 13.33 19.61
CA LEU A 421 -2.72 13.18 20.57
C LEU A 421 -3.88 14.13 20.25
N PHE A 422 -5.11 13.65 20.47
CA PHE A 422 -6.31 14.48 20.40
C PHE A 422 -7.38 14.03 21.41
N LEU A 423 -8.18 14.99 21.88
CA LEU A 423 -9.29 14.73 22.80
C LEU A 423 -10.43 13.98 22.10
N CYS A 424 -11.10 13.10 22.84
CA CYS A 424 -12.32 12.41 22.42
C CYS A 424 -13.32 12.33 23.60
N ASP A 425 -14.51 11.77 23.37
CA ASP A 425 -15.59 11.67 24.37
C ASP A 425 -15.92 13.01 25.06
N ASN A 426 -15.91 14.12 24.30
CA ASN A 426 -16.05 15.49 24.79
C ASN A 426 -15.03 15.85 25.90
N GLY A 427 -13.76 15.47 25.73
CA GLY A 427 -12.64 15.77 26.64
C GLY A 427 -12.46 14.79 27.80
N LYS A 428 -13.40 13.87 28.01
CA LYS A 428 -13.33 12.83 29.06
C LYS A 428 -12.22 11.81 28.82
N SER A 429 -11.83 11.66 27.56
CA SER A 429 -10.80 10.76 27.06
C SER A 429 -9.88 11.49 26.09
N PHE A 430 -8.72 10.92 25.81
CA PHE A 430 -7.92 11.23 24.62
C PHE A 430 -7.54 9.94 23.90
N THR A 431 -7.07 10.09 22.67
CA THR A 431 -6.45 9.03 21.87
C THR A 431 -5.29 9.64 21.09
N TRP A 432 -4.57 8.85 20.30
CA TRP A 432 -3.47 9.32 19.47
C TRP A 432 -3.43 8.62 18.12
N ARG A 433 -2.94 9.32 17.10
CA ARG A 433 -2.40 8.67 15.89
C ARG A 433 -1.07 8.04 16.27
N GLY A 434 -0.91 6.75 15.94
CA GLY A 434 0.28 5.98 16.26
C GLY A 434 1.51 6.33 15.41
N VAL A 435 2.59 5.59 15.62
CA VAL A 435 3.87 5.77 14.94
C VAL A 435 4.34 4.41 14.44
N ALA A 436 4.57 4.28 13.13
CA ALA A 436 5.13 3.09 12.51
C ALA A 436 6.28 2.48 13.34
N TRP A 437 6.15 1.19 13.67
CA TRP A 437 7.11 0.41 14.49
C TRP A 437 7.28 0.80 15.98
N ALA A 438 6.36 1.59 16.55
CA ALA A 438 6.23 1.69 18.01
C ALA A 438 5.83 0.33 18.63
N ASP A 439 6.56 -0.16 19.62
CA ASP A 439 6.21 -1.35 20.41
C ASP A 439 5.30 -0.99 21.58
N TYR A 440 5.51 0.21 22.14
CA TYR A 440 4.67 0.87 23.14
C TYR A 440 4.96 2.38 23.18
N TYR A 441 4.20 3.11 23.99
CA TYR A 441 4.36 4.54 24.25
C TYR A 441 4.65 4.82 25.72
N GLU A 442 5.38 5.89 25.95
CA GLU A 442 5.49 6.54 27.26
C GLU A 442 4.64 7.81 27.28
N LEU A 443 3.92 7.99 28.40
CA LEU A 443 3.09 9.13 28.70
C LEU A 443 3.72 9.94 29.83
N TRP A 444 3.91 11.23 29.58
CA TRP A 444 4.57 12.19 30.45
C TRP A 444 3.60 13.34 30.75
N THR A 445 3.78 13.99 31.91
CA THR A 445 2.85 15.00 32.46
C THR A 445 3.60 16.23 32.96
N SER A 446 3.06 17.42 32.73
CA SER A 446 3.50 18.69 33.34
C SER A 446 2.30 19.43 33.94
N PRO A 447 2.44 20.11 35.10
CA PRO A 447 1.47 21.11 35.54
C PRO A 447 1.34 22.25 34.53
N LEU A 448 0.19 22.92 34.53
CA LEU A 448 0.00 24.19 33.82
C LEU A 448 0.67 25.33 34.61
N GLY A 449 1.37 26.23 33.92
CA GLY A 449 1.84 27.50 34.48
C GLY A 449 3.25 27.54 35.08
N GLU A 450 4.00 26.44 35.14
CA GLU A 450 5.46 26.52 35.31
C GLU A 450 6.10 26.94 33.98
N GLY A 451 6.87 28.05 33.97
CA GLY A 451 7.40 28.70 32.76
C GLY A 451 8.47 27.91 31.99
N ASP A 452 8.92 26.78 32.53
CA ASP A 452 9.64 25.72 31.83
C ASP A 452 8.84 24.43 32.04
N GLU A 453 8.45 23.72 30.98
CA GLU A 453 7.66 22.49 31.09
C GLU A 453 8.47 21.35 31.74
N LYS A 454 8.38 21.20 33.07
CA LYS A 454 9.05 20.14 33.82
C LYS A 454 8.31 18.81 33.67
N TRP A 455 8.40 18.26 32.46
CA TRP A 455 7.88 16.96 32.07
C TRP A 455 8.35 15.85 33.01
N LYS A 456 7.39 15.22 33.68
CA LYS A 456 7.59 14.07 34.58
C LYS A 456 6.93 12.84 33.99
N PHE A 457 7.68 11.74 33.89
CA PHE A 457 7.17 10.43 33.51
C PHE A 457 5.94 10.06 34.36
N PHE A 458 4.95 9.43 33.73
CA PHE A 458 3.73 8.98 34.41
C PHE A 458 3.44 7.50 34.17
N GLN A 459 3.56 7.02 32.94
CA GLN A 459 3.33 5.61 32.61
C GLN A 459 4.02 5.21 31.31
N GLY A 460 4.56 4.00 31.26
CA GLY A 460 5.08 3.34 30.05
C GLY A 460 4.30 2.06 29.76
N GLY A 461 4.67 1.36 28.68
CA GLY A 461 3.99 0.13 28.26
C GLY A 461 2.55 0.34 27.79
N ILE A 462 2.17 1.56 27.38
CA ILE A 462 0.88 1.85 26.77
C ILE A 462 0.93 1.38 25.31
N THR A 463 -0.05 0.62 24.83
CA THR A 463 -0.10 0.14 23.43
C THR A 463 -1.35 0.61 22.71
N ASP A 464 -1.28 0.62 21.38
CA ASP A 464 -2.35 0.94 20.45
C ASP A 464 -2.79 -0.26 19.58
N ASN A 465 -2.38 -1.47 19.95
CA ASN A 465 -2.69 -2.74 19.27
C ASN A 465 -4.17 -3.18 19.48
N ILE A 466 -5.08 -2.31 19.03
CA ILE A 466 -6.53 -2.38 19.19
C ILE A 466 -7.20 -1.82 17.93
N LYS A 467 -8.43 -2.23 17.63
CA LYS A 467 -9.21 -1.71 16.50
C LYS A 467 -9.40 -0.20 16.55
N GLN A 468 -9.39 0.42 15.38
CA GLN A 468 -9.58 1.85 15.17
C GLN A 468 -10.78 2.42 15.94
N GLY A 469 -10.57 3.53 16.65
CA GLY A 469 -11.60 4.21 17.45
C GLY A 469 -11.96 3.53 18.78
N HIS A 470 -11.48 2.31 19.05
CA HIS A 470 -11.55 1.69 20.38
C HIS A 470 -10.40 2.15 21.29
N LEU A 471 -9.29 2.65 20.71
CA LEU A 471 -8.18 3.23 21.47
C LEU A 471 -8.63 4.50 22.19
N LYS A 472 -8.80 4.42 23.52
CA LYS A 472 -9.23 5.55 24.36
C LYS A 472 -8.57 5.49 25.73
N TYR A 473 -7.96 6.60 26.15
CA TYR A 473 -7.35 6.76 27.46
C TYR A 473 -8.12 7.80 28.28
N HIS A 474 -8.75 7.38 29.37
CA HIS A 474 -9.59 8.29 30.17
C HIS A 474 -8.74 9.31 30.96
N SER A 475 -8.94 10.60 30.67
CA SER A 475 -8.26 11.74 31.30
C SER A 475 -8.37 11.69 32.84
N ALA A 476 -9.54 11.28 33.35
CA ALA A 476 -9.81 11.13 34.78
C ALA A 476 -8.89 10.12 35.51
N ASN A 477 -8.26 9.18 34.81
CA ASN A 477 -7.29 8.26 35.43
C ASN A 477 -5.95 8.93 35.71
N ILE A 478 -5.60 9.97 34.96
CA ILE A 478 -4.37 10.75 35.14
C ILE A 478 -4.62 11.84 36.18
N LEU A 479 -5.68 12.63 36.00
CA LEU A 479 -6.06 13.73 36.88
C LEU A 479 -6.23 13.27 38.35
N ARG A 480 -6.92 12.14 38.58
CA ARG A 480 -7.06 11.56 39.95
C ARG A 480 -5.73 11.09 40.56
N ARG A 481 -4.78 10.59 39.75
CA ARG A 481 -3.43 10.19 40.20
C ARG A 481 -2.47 11.36 40.39
N LYS A 482 -2.79 12.54 39.82
CA LYS A 482 -1.99 13.77 39.94
C LYS A 482 -2.61 14.81 40.90
N HIS A 483 -3.80 14.54 41.42
CA HIS A 483 -4.55 15.39 42.35
C HIS A 483 -4.80 16.82 41.83
N CYS A 484 -5.10 16.96 40.54
CA CYS A 484 -5.43 18.25 39.91
C CYS A 484 -6.62 18.15 38.96
N HIS A 485 -7.19 19.30 38.58
CA HIS A 485 -8.35 19.40 37.68
C HIS A 485 -7.97 19.39 36.20
N SER A 486 -6.81 19.98 35.87
CA SER A 486 -6.23 20.02 34.52
C SER A 486 -4.70 19.91 34.56
N LEU A 487 -4.10 19.44 33.47
CA LEU A 487 -2.64 19.33 33.27
C LEU A 487 -2.29 19.19 31.78
N LEU A 488 -1.01 19.34 31.44
CA LEU A 488 -0.47 19.03 30.10
C LEU A 488 0.07 17.60 30.04
N ILE A 489 -0.22 16.88 28.95
CA ILE A 489 0.38 15.58 28.60
C ILE A 489 1.19 15.66 27.31
N THR A 490 2.24 14.84 27.22
CA THR A 490 2.93 14.51 25.97
C THR A 490 3.20 13.01 25.93
N MET A 491 3.29 12.42 24.74
CA MET A 491 3.71 11.03 24.55
C MET A 491 4.87 10.92 23.59
N ARG A 492 5.67 9.86 23.75
CA ARG A 492 6.65 9.43 22.75
C ARG A 492 6.49 7.93 22.47
N ALA A 493 6.70 7.54 21.21
CA ALA A 493 6.83 6.15 20.82
C ALA A 493 8.15 5.56 21.34
N ILE A 494 8.16 4.28 21.68
CA ILE A 494 9.36 3.50 21.98
C ILE A 494 9.33 2.25 21.09
N SER A 495 10.43 1.94 20.41
CA SER A 495 10.52 0.74 19.55
C SER A 495 10.71 -0.56 20.33
N ALA A 496 10.61 -1.69 19.63
CA ALA A 496 10.89 -3.01 20.21
C ALA A 496 12.33 -3.13 20.74
N ASP A 497 13.27 -2.41 20.10
CA ASP A 497 14.68 -2.28 20.49
C ASP A 497 14.90 -1.28 21.65
N LYS A 498 13.82 -0.72 22.20
CA LYS A 498 13.79 0.24 23.32
C LYS A 498 14.43 1.59 23.01
N LEU A 499 14.48 1.96 21.74
CA LEU A 499 14.88 3.30 21.31
C LEU A 499 13.69 4.27 21.39
N PRO A 500 13.84 5.44 22.06
CA PRO A 500 12.79 6.44 22.17
C PRO A 500 12.70 7.33 20.93
N GLY A 501 11.47 7.54 20.44
CA GLY A 501 11.16 8.57 19.46
C GLY A 501 10.99 9.96 20.07
N PRO A 502 10.72 10.98 19.23
CA PRO A 502 10.43 12.34 19.68
C PRO A 502 9.10 12.43 20.44
N PHE A 503 8.99 13.47 21.26
CA PHE A 503 7.76 13.80 21.99
C PHE A 503 6.70 14.45 21.11
N SER A 504 5.43 14.17 21.41
CA SER A 504 4.28 14.83 20.82
C SER A 504 4.23 16.32 21.20
N LYS A 505 3.50 17.08 20.39
CA LYS A 505 2.97 18.38 20.85
C LYS A 505 2.22 18.18 22.19
N PRO A 506 2.34 19.10 23.16
CA PRO A 506 1.59 19.02 24.40
C PRO A 506 0.08 19.08 24.14
N LEU A 507 -0.69 18.27 24.87
CA LEU A 507 -2.16 18.31 24.90
C LEU A 507 -2.63 18.62 26.32
N GLN A 508 -3.50 19.62 26.48
CA GLN A 508 -4.17 19.84 27.75
C GLN A 508 -5.29 18.81 27.95
N ILE A 509 -5.34 18.21 29.13
CA ILE A 509 -6.47 17.39 29.59
C ILE A 509 -7.08 17.97 30.85
N GLY A 510 -8.38 17.74 31.03
CA GLY A 510 -9.17 18.34 32.11
C GLY A 510 -9.68 19.74 31.77
N SER A 511 -10.54 20.25 32.66
CA SER A 511 -11.23 21.55 32.58
C SER A 511 -10.60 22.53 33.57
#